data_AF-A0A1Y1KDQ7-F1
#
_entry.id   AF-A0A1Y1KDQ7-F1
#
_cell.length_a   1.000
_cell.length_b   1.000
_cell.length_c   1.000
_cell.angle_alpha   90.00
_cell.angle_beta   90.00
_cell.angle_gamma   90.00
#
_symmetry.space_group_name_H-M   'P 1'
#
loop_
_entity.id
_entity.type
_entity.pdbx_description
1 polymer ?
#
loop_
_entity_poly.entity_id
_entity_poly.type
_entity_poly.pdbx_seq_one_letter_code
_entity_poly.pdbx_strand_id
1 'polypeptide(L)'
;RIALLIQNRMALEEQNEVASHLEDATEVQEGVFPNDDKTQKYGNLLFLLQSEPRHIAHLCRLVSMAEIDSLLQTVMFTIYGNQYESREEHLLLTMFQSVLTYQFDNTPDYSSLLRANTPVSRMMTTYTRRGPGQSFLKTVLADRINSLIELKDLDLEINPLKVYERMLEQIE
;
A
#
# COMPACT_ATOMS: atom_id res chain seq x y z
N ARG A 1 21.35 18.58 14.91
CA ARG A 1 20.13 19.16 15.53
C ARG A 1 18.92 19.08 14.57
N ILE A 2 19.07 19.42 13.28
CA ILE A 2 18.00 19.29 12.28
C ILE A 2 17.68 17.81 11.95
N ALA A 3 18.69 16.94 11.82
CA ALA A 3 18.46 15.51 11.53
C ALA A 3 17.61 14.78 12.59
N LEU A 4 17.88 15.01 13.89
CA LEU A 4 17.06 14.46 14.99
C LEU A 4 15.64 15.03 15.00
N LEU A 5 15.44 16.30 14.61
CA LEU A 5 14.12 16.90 14.51
C LEU A 5 13.34 16.34 13.31
N ILE A 6 14.01 16.10 12.18
CA ILE A 6 13.43 15.43 11.01
C ILE A 6 13.06 13.99 11.37
N GLN A 7 13.96 13.26 12.02
CA GLN A 7 13.72 11.88 12.45
C GLN A 7 12.56 11.78 13.45
N ASN A 8 12.46 12.72 14.41
CA ASN A 8 11.33 12.77 15.35
C ASN A 8 10.01 13.19 14.67
N ARG A 9 10.05 14.10 13.69
CA ARG A 9 8.86 14.52 12.95
C ARG A 9 8.34 13.42 12.03
N MET A 10 9.25 12.74 11.33
CA MET A 10 8.93 11.56 10.52
C MET A 10 8.35 10.44 11.39
N ALA A 11 8.95 10.17 12.56
CA ALA A 11 8.41 9.19 13.51
C ALA A 11 6.99 9.55 14.02
N LEU A 12 6.66 10.83 14.16
CA LEU A 12 5.34 11.31 14.58
C LEU A 12 4.28 11.22 13.47
N GLU A 13 4.65 11.60 12.24
CA GLU A 13 3.80 11.43 11.06
C GLU A 13 3.57 9.93 10.78
N GLU A 14 4.59 9.08 10.95
CA GLU A 14 4.50 7.62 10.86
C GLU A 14 3.64 7.00 11.96
N GLN A 15 3.79 7.43 13.23
CA GLN A 15 2.93 6.97 14.31
C GLN A 15 1.46 7.31 14.03
N ASN A 16 1.19 8.50 13.48
CA ASN A 16 -0.16 8.89 13.09
C ASN A 16 -0.68 8.11 11.88
N GLU A 17 0.14 7.81 10.88
CA GLU A 17 -0.25 6.97 9.74
C GLU A 17 -0.55 5.54 10.20
N VAL A 18 0.34 4.92 10.99
CA VAL A 18 0.14 3.59 11.56
C VAL A 18 -1.10 3.56 12.47
N ALA A 19 -1.30 4.56 13.31
CA ALA A 19 -2.48 4.67 14.16
C ALA A 19 -3.76 4.84 13.33
N SER A 20 -3.76 5.69 12.30
CA SER A 20 -4.92 5.89 11.43
C SER A 20 -5.33 4.62 10.66
N HIS A 21 -4.35 3.79 10.26
CA HIS A 21 -4.62 2.50 9.62
C HIS A 21 -5.09 1.41 10.60
N LEU A 22 -4.73 1.52 11.88
CA LEU A 22 -5.22 0.64 12.94
C LEU A 22 -6.62 1.04 13.41
N GLU A 23 -6.99 2.33 13.34
CA GLU A 23 -8.32 2.83 13.73
C GLU A 23 -9.44 2.30 12.82
N ASP A 24 -9.20 2.14 11.52
CA ASP A 24 -10.15 1.53 10.58
C ASP A 24 -10.34 0.00 10.80
N ALA A 25 -9.43 -0.65 11.53
CA ALA A 25 -9.37 -2.10 11.67
C ALA A 25 -10.01 -2.66 12.96
N THR A 26 -10.49 -1.82 13.89
CA THR A 26 -10.96 -2.32 15.20
C THR A 26 -12.21 -1.62 15.73
N GLU A 27 -13.34 -2.34 15.72
CA GLU A 27 -14.11 -2.43 16.96
C GLU A 27 -13.14 -2.95 18.03
N VAL A 28 -12.75 -2.10 18.98
CA VAL A 28 -11.86 -2.49 20.08
C VAL A 28 -12.60 -3.54 20.92
N GLN A 29 -12.46 -4.81 20.57
CA GLN A 29 -12.83 -5.91 21.46
C GLN A 29 -11.95 -5.78 22.69
N GLU A 30 -12.57 -5.69 23.87
CA GLU A 30 -11.90 -5.76 25.18
C GLU A 30 -11.19 -7.13 25.31
N GLY A 31 -10.00 -7.21 24.72
CA GLY A 31 -9.09 -8.34 24.85
C GLY A 31 -8.21 -8.18 26.08
N VAL A 32 -7.99 -9.28 26.80
CA VAL A 32 -7.02 -9.31 27.90
C VAL A 32 -5.62 -9.27 27.29
N PHE A 33 -4.78 -8.31 27.72
CA PHE A 33 -3.38 -8.26 27.32
C PHE A 33 -2.67 -9.57 27.68
N PRO A 34 -1.81 -10.10 26.79
CA PRO A 34 -1.06 -11.33 27.07
C PRO A 34 -0.18 -11.17 28.32
N ASN A 35 -0.04 -12.26 29.09
CA ASN A 35 0.92 -12.33 30.18
C ASN A 35 2.37 -12.34 29.64
N ASP A 36 3.34 -12.11 30.52
CA ASP A 36 4.76 -11.94 30.13
C ASP A 36 5.30 -13.08 29.27
N ASP A 37 4.96 -14.33 29.59
CA ASP A 37 5.36 -15.51 28.79
C ASP A 37 4.78 -15.46 27.37
N LYS A 38 3.49 -15.14 27.21
CA LYS A 38 2.88 -15.00 25.88
C LYS A 38 3.47 -13.80 25.12
N THR A 39 3.70 -12.68 25.79
CA THR A 39 4.31 -11.49 25.19
C THR A 39 5.71 -11.82 24.65
N GLN A 40 6.53 -12.53 25.41
CA GLN A 40 7.84 -12.97 24.95
C GLN A 40 7.75 -13.91 23.74
N LYS A 41 6.80 -14.85 23.74
CA LYS A 41 6.58 -15.77 22.62
C LYS A 41 6.12 -15.04 21.35
N TYR A 42 5.21 -14.08 21.47
CA TYR A 42 4.81 -13.24 20.35
C TYR A 42 5.95 -12.35 19.85
N GLY A 43 6.76 -11.79 20.75
CA GLY A 43 7.97 -11.06 20.39
C GLY A 43 8.93 -11.90 19.55
N ASN A 44 9.19 -13.14 19.97
CA ASN A 44 10.02 -14.08 19.22
C ASN A 44 9.42 -14.42 17.85
N LEU A 45 8.09 -14.63 17.77
CA LEU A 45 7.40 -14.89 16.51
C LEU A 45 7.50 -13.71 15.54
N LEU A 46 7.21 -12.49 16.00
CA LEU A 46 7.27 -11.28 15.18
C LEU A 46 8.71 -10.99 14.72
N PHE A 47 9.70 -11.21 15.59
CA PHE A 47 11.10 -11.13 15.22
C PHE A 47 11.47 -12.11 14.10
N LEU A 48 11.00 -13.36 14.18
CA LEU A 48 11.21 -14.36 13.14
C LEU A 48 10.53 -13.95 11.83
N LEU A 49 9.27 -13.49 11.89
CA LEU A 49 8.52 -13.04 10.71
C LEU A 49 9.16 -11.83 10.03
N GLN A 50 9.72 -10.88 10.80
CA GLN A 50 10.42 -9.72 10.27
C GLN A 50 11.80 -10.10 9.70
N SER A 51 12.55 -10.97 10.39
CA SER A 51 13.92 -11.33 9.99
C SER A 51 13.97 -12.32 8.82
N GLU A 52 12.92 -13.13 8.66
CA GLU A 52 12.81 -14.16 7.63
C GLU A 52 11.58 -13.94 6.72
N PRO A 53 11.67 -13.04 5.72
CA PRO A 53 10.54 -12.64 4.87
C PRO A 53 9.88 -13.79 4.11
N ARG A 54 10.58 -14.92 3.96
CA ARG A 54 10.07 -16.17 3.34
C ARG A 54 8.78 -16.67 3.99
N HIS A 55 8.61 -16.48 5.30
CA HIS A 55 7.43 -16.95 6.02
C HIS A 55 6.20 -16.15 5.64
N ILE A 56 6.32 -14.82 5.60
CA ILE A 56 5.26 -13.92 5.15
C ILE A 56 4.96 -14.16 3.66
N ALA A 57 6.00 -14.32 2.83
CA ALA A 57 5.81 -14.66 1.41
C ALA A 57 5.05 -15.98 1.22
N HIS A 58 5.20 -16.94 2.12
CA HIS A 58 4.39 -18.16 2.11
C HIS A 58 2.95 -17.89 2.52
N LEU A 59 2.71 -17.11 3.57
CA LEU A 59 1.36 -16.73 3.99
C LEU A 59 0.59 -16.00 2.87
N CYS A 60 1.22 -15.04 2.18
CA CYS A 60 0.60 -14.33 1.06
C CYS A 60 0.13 -15.24 -0.09
N ARG A 61 0.70 -16.46 -0.19
CA ARG A 61 0.30 -17.47 -1.19
C ARG A 61 -0.84 -18.38 -0.71
N LEU A 62 -1.10 -18.43 0.59
CA LEU A 62 -2.08 -19.31 1.21
C LEU A 62 -3.38 -18.59 1.59
N VAL A 63 -3.33 -17.30 1.89
CA VAL A 63 -4.51 -16.53 2.29
C VAL A 63 -5.47 -16.32 1.12
N SER A 64 -6.76 -16.23 1.45
CA SER A 64 -7.79 -15.96 0.45
C SER A 64 -7.75 -14.50 -0.03
N MET A 65 -8.44 -14.22 -1.14
CA MET A 65 -8.61 -12.84 -1.62
C MET A 65 -9.39 -11.94 -0.64
N ALA A 66 -10.13 -12.51 0.31
CA ALA A 66 -10.84 -11.74 1.33
C ALA A 66 -9.92 -11.30 2.48
N GLU A 67 -8.84 -12.05 2.74
CA GLU A 67 -7.94 -11.83 3.88
C GLU A 67 -6.64 -11.13 3.48
N ILE A 68 -6.28 -11.17 2.20
CA ILE A 68 -5.01 -10.64 1.70
C ILE A 68 -4.83 -9.16 2.07
N ASP A 69 -5.88 -8.35 1.99
CA ASP A 69 -5.77 -6.91 2.28
C ASP A 69 -5.44 -6.67 3.76
N SER A 70 -6.06 -7.42 4.68
CA SER A 70 -5.76 -7.36 6.12
C SER A 70 -4.33 -7.81 6.41
N LEU A 71 -3.88 -8.92 5.81
CA LEU A 71 -2.50 -9.39 5.96
C LEU A 71 -1.51 -8.32 5.47
N LEU A 72 -1.76 -7.73 4.30
CA LEU A 72 -0.88 -6.72 3.71
C LEU A 72 -0.83 -5.44 4.54
N GLN A 73 -1.93 -5.04 5.18
CA GLN A 73 -1.93 -3.92 6.13
C GLN A 73 -0.97 -4.19 7.29
N THR A 74 -1.10 -5.34 7.97
CA THR A 74 -0.20 -5.71 9.07
C THR A 74 1.26 -5.80 8.62
N VAL A 75 1.52 -6.37 7.44
CA VAL A 75 2.88 -6.52 6.93
C VAL A 75 3.51 -5.17 6.60
N MET A 76 2.80 -4.27 5.91
CA MET A 76 3.38 -3.02 5.40
C MET A 76 3.44 -1.89 6.42
N PHE A 77 2.49 -1.86 7.37
CA PHE A 77 2.37 -0.77 8.34
C PHE A 77 2.74 -1.17 9.77
N THR A 78 2.82 -2.48 10.07
CA THR A 78 3.21 -2.95 11.41
C THR A 78 4.55 -3.69 11.41
N ILE A 79 4.71 -4.74 10.59
CA ILE A 79 5.94 -5.55 10.59
C ILE A 79 7.11 -4.83 9.92
N TYR A 80 6.85 -4.16 8.80
CA TYR A 80 7.81 -3.34 8.04
C TYR A 80 7.36 -1.88 7.97
N GLY A 81 6.76 -1.38 9.06
CA GLY A 81 6.13 -0.05 9.10
C GLY A 81 7.10 1.10 8.87
N ASN A 82 8.38 0.94 9.22
CA ASN A 82 9.36 2.00 9.08
C ASN A 82 9.89 2.06 7.64
N GLN A 83 9.16 2.79 6.79
CA GLN A 83 9.43 2.94 5.36
C GLN A 83 10.74 3.67 5.01
N TYR A 84 11.42 4.26 5.99
CA TYR A 84 12.72 4.94 5.79
C TYR A 84 13.89 4.17 6.40
N GLU A 85 13.61 3.13 7.18
CA GLU A 85 14.64 2.20 7.64
C GLU A 85 15.01 1.24 6.52
N SER A 86 16.23 1.40 6.00
CA SER A 86 16.69 0.65 4.83
C SER A 86 16.66 -0.87 5.04
N ARG A 87 16.86 -1.35 6.28
CA ARG A 87 16.77 -2.77 6.59
C ARG A 87 15.34 -3.30 6.43
N GLU A 88 14.34 -2.61 6.98
CA GLU A 88 12.93 -3.04 6.88
C GLU A 88 12.44 -2.99 5.44
N GLU A 89 12.80 -1.92 4.73
CA GLU A 89 12.45 -1.77 3.32
C GLU A 89 13.08 -2.86 2.46
N HIS A 90 14.35 -3.20 2.70
CA HIS A 90 15.02 -4.30 2.00
C HIS A 90 14.33 -5.65 2.25
N LEU A 91 13.94 -5.94 3.49
CA LEU A 91 13.24 -7.19 3.84
C LEU A 91 11.85 -7.26 3.22
N LEU A 92 11.10 -6.15 3.22
CA LEU A 92 9.81 -6.05 2.56
C LEU A 92 9.92 -6.29 1.05
N LEU A 93 10.87 -5.65 0.38
CA LEU A 93 11.11 -5.85 -1.06
C LEU A 93 11.58 -7.27 -1.38
N THR A 94 12.38 -7.87 -0.49
CA THR A 94 12.78 -9.28 -0.60
C THR A 94 11.58 -10.22 -0.48
N MET A 95 10.64 -9.92 0.42
CA MET A 95 9.37 -10.64 0.53
C MET A 95 8.57 -10.55 -0.77
N PHE A 96 8.45 -9.34 -1.33
CA PHE A 96 7.77 -9.10 -2.60
C PHE A 96 8.39 -9.90 -3.74
N GLN A 97 9.72 -9.86 -3.84
CA GLN A 97 10.46 -10.63 -4.84
C GLN A 97 10.15 -12.13 -4.72
N SER A 98 10.09 -12.67 -3.50
CA SER A 98 9.76 -14.09 -3.28
C SER A 98 8.34 -14.44 -3.74
N VAL A 99 7.34 -13.58 -3.47
CA VAL A 99 5.96 -13.81 -3.90
C VAL A 99 5.84 -13.69 -5.42
N LEU A 100 6.48 -12.67 -6.00
CA LEU A 100 6.54 -12.45 -7.45
C LEU A 100 7.16 -13.64 -8.18
N THR A 101 8.33 -14.11 -7.73
CA THR A 101 9.05 -15.23 -8.36
C THR A 101 8.16 -16.47 -8.40
N TYR A 102 7.52 -16.81 -7.28
CA TYR A 102 6.57 -17.91 -7.23
C TYR A 102 5.39 -17.69 -8.19
N GLN A 103 4.82 -16.48 -8.26
CA GLN A 103 3.73 -16.21 -9.18
C GLN A 103 4.15 -16.40 -10.64
N PHE A 104 5.34 -15.94 -11.03
CA PHE A 104 5.88 -16.15 -12.37
C PHE A 104 6.04 -17.64 -12.69
N ASP A 105 6.63 -18.42 -11.79
CA ASP A 105 6.91 -19.85 -12.00
C ASP A 105 5.62 -20.70 -12.05
N ASN A 106 4.55 -20.25 -11.40
CA ASN A 106 3.30 -21.00 -11.25
C ASN A 106 2.12 -20.46 -12.07
N THR A 107 2.31 -19.41 -12.88
CA THR A 107 1.25 -18.86 -13.74
C THR A 107 1.31 -19.49 -15.13
N PRO A 108 0.28 -20.25 -15.56
CA PRO A 108 0.29 -20.92 -16.87
C PRO A 108 0.08 -19.96 -18.04
N ASP A 109 -0.65 -18.85 -17.83
CA ASP A 109 -0.89 -17.81 -18.82
C ASP A 109 -0.31 -16.47 -18.35
N TYR A 110 0.78 -16.05 -18.99
CA TYR A 110 1.44 -14.77 -18.71
C TYR A 110 0.52 -13.56 -18.93
N SER A 111 -0.53 -13.67 -19.77
CA SER A 111 -1.49 -12.59 -19.97
C SER A 111 -2.36 -12.29 -18.74
N SER A 112 -2.39 -13.23 -17.78
CA SER A 112 -3.09 -13.08 -16.50
C SER A 112 -2.22 -12.49 -15.39
N LEU A 113 -0.90 -12.46 -15.60
CA LEU A 113 0.05 -11.93 -14.63
C LEU A 113 -0.17 -10.42 -14.41
N LEU A 114 -0.08 -9.97 -13.16
CA LEU A 114 -0.27 -8.57 -12.76
C LEU A 114 -1.64 -7.96 -13.10
N ARG A 115 -2.62 -8.75 -13.57
CA ARG A 115 -4.01 -8.27 -13.69
C ARG A 115 -4.58 -7.87 -12.33
N ALA A 116 -5.61 -7.03 -12.35
CA ALA A 116 -6.35 -6.67 -11.15
C ALA A 116 -6.81 -7.94 -10.40
N ASN A 117 -6.68 -7.94 -9.07
CA ASN A 117 -7.08 -9.01 -8.15
C ASN A 117 -6.15 -10.23 -7.99
N THR A 118 -4.83 -10.11 -8.23
CA THR A 118 -3.86 -11.10 -7.73
C THR A 118 -3.21 -10.63 -6.42
N PRO A 119 -2.70 -11.53 -5.55
CA PRO A 119 -1.97 -11.14 -4.34
C PRO A 119 -0.84 -10.14 -4.63
N VAL A 120 -0.10 -10.37 -5.71
CA VAL A 120 1.00 -9.51 -6.16
C VAL A 120 0.50 -8.12 -6.57
N SER A 121 -0.57 -8.04 -7.37
CA SER A 121 -1.13 -6.75 -7.78
C SER A 121 -1.63 -5.94 -6.58
N ARG A 122 -2.20 -6.61 -5.57
CA ARG A 122 -2.58 -5.97 -4.30
C ARG A 122 -1.37 -5.50 -3.52
N MET A 123 -0.34 -6.35 -3.40
CA MET A 123 0.95 -6.00 -2.78
C MET A 123 1.57 -4.74 -3.40
N MET A 124 1.68 -4.69 -4.73
CA MET A 124 2.21 -3.53 -5.43
C MET A 124 1.36 -2.28 -5.18
N THR A 125 0.03 -2.40 -5.26
CA THR A 125 -0.88 -1.29 -5.03
C THR A 125 -0.73 -0.72 -3.63
N THR A 126 -0.76 -1.56 -2.59
CA THR A 126 -0.60 -1.12 -1.20
C THR A 126 0.78 -0.54 -0.93
N TYR A 127 1.84 -1.12 -1.51
CA TYR A 127 3.20 -0.60 -1.40
C TYR A 127 3.34 0.81 -1.99
N THR A 128 2.84 1.03 -3.21
CA THR A 128 2.93 2.34 -3.87
C THR A 128 2.10 3.44 -3.18
N ARG A 129 1.17 3.06 -2.29
CA ARG A 129 0.40 3.99 -1.47
C ARG A 129 1.13 4.43 -0.19
N ARG A 130 2.32 3.90 0.10
CA ARG A 130 3.15 4.35 1.22
C ARG A 130 3.71 5.76 0.97
N GLY A 131 4.21 6.41 2.02
CA GLY A 131 4.64 7.82 2.01
C GLY A 131 5.57 8.19 0.84
N PRO A 132 6.64 7.42 0.56
CA PRO A 132 7.51 7.67 -0.59
C PRO A 132 6.79 7.64 -1.94
N GLY A 133 5.87 6.69 -2.15
CA GLY A 133 5.12 6.56 -3.39
C GLY A 133 4.13 7.70 -3.60
N GLN A 134 3.41 8.10 -2.54
CA GLN A 134 2.53 9.27 -2.58
C GLN A 134 3.30 10.56 -2.88
N SER A 135 4.43 10.75 -2.20
CA SER A 135 5.29 11.93 -2.38
C SER A 135 5.80 12.02 -3.82
N PHE A 136 6.25 10.90 -4.38
CA PHE A 136 6.68 10.82 -5.77
C PHE A 136 5.55 11.19 -6.75
N LEU A 137 4.36 10.61 -6.59
CA LEU A 137 3.21 10.93 -7.45
C LEU A 137 2.83 12.40 -7.37
N LYS A 138 2.83 12.98 -6.17
CA LYS A 138 2.56 14.41 -5.97
C LYS A 138 3.59 15.27 -6.70
N THR A 139 4.89 14.98 -6.54
CA THR A 139 5.95 15.73 -7.21
C THR A 139 5.84 15.67 -8.74
N VAL A 140 5.50 14.52 -9.30
CA VAL A 140 5.46 14.32 -10.76
C VAL A 140 4.17 14.87 -11.38
N LEU A 141 3.02 14.71 -10.72
CA LEU A 141 1.71 14.97 -11.32
C LEU A 141 1.07 16.28 -10.88
N ALA A 142 1.44 16.85 -9.73
CA ALA A 142 0.73 18.01 -9.16
C ALA A 142 0.66 19.18 -10.14
N ASP A 143 1.77 19.57 -10.75
CA ASP A 143 1.80 20.73 -11.67
C ASP A 143 0.87 20.51 -12.87
N ARG A 144 0.90 19.33 -13.48
CA ARG A 144 0.07 19.01 -14.66
C ARG A 144 -1.41 18.96 -14.31
N ILE A 145 -1.75 18.36 -13.17
CA ILE A 145 -3.13 18.30 -12.68
C ILE A 145 -3.62 19.71 -12.36
N ASN A 146 -2.82 20.52 -11.67
CA ASN A 146 -3.18 21.90 -11.32
C ASN A 146 -3.38 22.77 -12.56
N SER A 147 -2.49 22.66 -13.57
CA SER A 147 -2.67 23.37 -14.85
C SER A 147 -3.95 22.96 -15.58
N LEU A 148 -4.36 21.69 -15.51
CA LEU A 148 -5.63 21.25 -16.08
C LEU A 148 -6.84 21.82 -15.32
N ILE A 149 -6.77 21.89 -13.99
CA ILE A 149 -7.83 22.45 -13.14
C ILE A 149 -8.06 23.95 -13.43
N GLU A 150 -7.03 24.68 -13.83
CA GLU A 150 -7.14 26.11 -14.18
C GLU A 150 -7.93 26.37 -15.47
N LEU A 151 -8.06 25.37 -16.35
CA LEU A 151 -8.77 25.48 -17.63
C LEU A 151 -10.29 25.27 -17.46
N LYS A 152 -10.98 26.30 -16.95
CA LYS A 152 -12.41 26.23 -16.59
C LYS A 152 -13.36 25.86 -17.74
N ASP A 153 -13.04 26.27 -18.95
CA ASP A 153 -13.87 26.07 -20.14
C ASP A 153 -13.37 24.92 -21.04
N LEU A 154 -12.43 24.10 -20.54
CA LEU A 154 -11.91 22.97 -21.29
C LEU A 154 -12.92 21.82 -21.33
N ASP A 155 -13.50 21.61 -22.51
CA ASP A 155 -14.32 20.44 -22.80
C ASP A 155 -13.46 19.33 -23.43
N LEU A 156 -13.34 18.20 -22.73
CA LEU A 156 -12.65 16.99 -23.21
C LEU A 156 -13.63 15.90 -23.66
N GLU A 157 -14.90 16.23 -23.88
CA GLU A 157 -15.89 15.28 -24.39
C GLU A 157 -15.57 14.91 -25.85
N ILE A 158 -15.29 13.62 -26.05
CA ILE A 158 -14.98 13.06 -27.38
C ILE A 158 -16.13 12.20 -27.91
N ASN A 159 -17.18 11.98 -27.13
CA ASN A 159 -18.35 11.24 -27.57
C ASN A 159 -19.17 12.09 -28.57
N PRO A 160 -19.27 11.67 -29.84
CA PRO A 160 -19.88 12.49 -30.89
C PRO A 160 -21.37 12.76 -30.65
N LEU A 161 -22.10 11.86 -29.99
CA LEU A 161 -23.53 12.06 -29.71
C LEU A 161 -23.72 13.20 -28.70
N LYS A 162 -22.92 13.23 -27.63
CA LYS A 162 -22.99 14.29 -26.61
C LYS A 162 -22.51 15.64 -27.13
N VAL A 163 -21.47 15.64 -27.98
CA VAL A 163 -21.00 16.86 -28.64
C VAL A 163 -22.11 17.42 -29.53
N TYR A 164 -22.78 16.56 -30.31
CA TYR A 164 -23.89 16.96 -31.16
C TYR A 164 -25.08 17.52 -30.36
N GLU A 165 -25.48 16.86 -29.28
CA GLU A 165 -26.54 17.35 -28.37
C GLU A 165 -26.22 18.77 -27.84
N ARG A 166 -25.01 18.99 -27.34
CA ARG A 166 -24.57 20.33 -26.89
C ARG A 166 -24.56 21.37 -28.01
N MET A 167 -24.17 20.99 -29.23
CA MET A 167 -24.20 21.92 -30.37
C MET A 167 -25.63 22.37 -30.69
N LEU A 168 -26.62 21.48 -30.60
CA LEU A 168 -28.03 21.85 -30.79
C LEU A 168 -28.50 22.82 -29.70
N GLU A 169 -28.19 22.53 -28.43
CA GLU A 169 -28.54 23.39 -27.28
C GLU A 169 -27.91 24.80 -27.36
N GLN A 170 -26.75 24.94 -28.02
CA GLN A 170 -26.08 26.24 -28.23
C GLN A 170 -26.62 27.04 -29.42
N ILE A 171 -27.35 26.39 -30.34
CA ILE A 171 -27.93 27.01 -31.54
C ILE A 171 -29.36 27.52 -31.27
N GLU A 172 -30.10 26.89 -30.37
CA GLU A 172 -31.40 27.39 -29.84
C GLU A 172 -31.24 28.63 -28.95
#